data_AF-A0A855Y1U1-F1
#
_entry.id   AF-A0A855Y1U1-F1
#
_cell.length_a   1.000
_cell.length_b   1.000
_cell.length_c   1.000
_cell.angle_alpha   90.00
_cell.angle_beta   90.00
_cell.angle_gamma   90.00
#
_symmetry.space_group_name_H-M   'P 1'
#
loop_
_entity.id
_entity.type
_entity.pdbx_description
1 polymer ?
#
loop_
_entity_poly.entity_id
_entity_poly.type
_entity_poly.pdbx_seq_one_letter_code
_entity_poly.pdbx_strand_id
1 'polypeptide(L)' 'MSDKSSQRFPWLGLLALAMAGFIAIMTETLPAGLLPQIKEGLQVSEAGAGQLVTFYAVGSLIAAIPVAVLTRGW' A
#
# COMPACT_ATOMS: atom_id res chain seq x y z
N MET A 1 -38.58 24.79 0.07
CA MET A 1 -37.42 25.14 -0.78
C MET A 1 -36.62 23.88 -1.00
N SER A 2 -36.35 23.55 -2.25
CA SER A 2 -35.79 22.26 -2.68
C SER A 2 -34.26 22.30 -2.58
N ASP A 3 -33.67 21.56 -1.63
CA ASP A 3 -32.23 21.35 -1.54
C ASP A 3 -31.76 20.50 -2.72
N LYS A 4 -31.39 21.17 -3.82
CA LYS A 4 -30.57 20.55 -4.85
C LYS A 4 -29.14 20.48 -4.32
N SER A 5 -28.85 19.47 -3.50
CA SER A 5 -27.47 18.99 -3.37
C SER A 5 -27.02 18.61 -4.78
N SER A 6 -26.24 19.47 -5.42
CA SER A 6 -25.61 19.16 -6.69
C SER A 6 -24.76 17.91 -6.44
N GLN A 7 -25.21 16.76 -6.96
CA GLN A 7 -24.49 15.49 -6.95
C GLN A 7 -23.24 15.67 -7.82
N ARG A 8 -22.24 16.37 -7.27
CA ARG A 8 -20.93 16.55 -7.90
C ARG A 8 -20.24 15.19 -7.86
N PHE A 9 -19.78 14.75 -9.02
CA PHE A 9 -19.02 13.51 -9.15
C PHE A 9 -17.82 13.53 -8.19
N PRO A 10 -17.55 12.45 -7.43
CA PRO A 10 -16.61 12.46 -6.31
C PRO A 10 -15.15 12.37 -6.76
N TRP A 11 -14.70 13.34 -7.56
CA TRP A 11 -13.34 13.38 -8.13
C TRP A 11 -12.24 13.28 -7.09
N LEU A 12 -12.37 14.00 -5.96
CA LEU A 12 -11.39 13.95 -4.88
C LEU A 12 -11.32 12.57 -4.21
N GLY A 13 -12.47 11.91 -4.02
CA GLY A 13 -12.52 10.55 -3.47
C GLY A 13 -11.89 9.53 -4.41
N LEU A 14 -12.15 9.64 -5.72
CA LEU A 14 -11.53 8.78 -6.73
C LEU A 14 -10.02 9.01 -6.85
N LEU A 15 -9.57 10.27 -6.79
CA LEU A 15 -8.14 10.58 -6.80
C LEU A 15 -7.45 10.02 -5.56
N ALA A 16 -8.05 10.17 -4.38
CA ALA A 16 -7.53 9.58 -3.15
C ALA A 16 -7.47 8.05 -3.24
N LEU A 17 -8.51 7.41 -3.78
CA LEU A 17 -8.55 5.96 -4.00
C LEU A 17 -7.47 5.51 -4.99
N ALA A 18 -7.30 6.22 -6.11
CA ALA A 18 -6.29 5.92 -7.11
C ALA A 18 -4.87 6.08 -6.54
N MET A 19 -4.60 7.15 -5.79
CA MET A 19 -3.32 7.36 -5.12
C MET A 19 -3.03 6.29 -4.07
N ALA A 20 -4.03 5.89 -3.29
CA ALA A 20 -3.89 4.81 -2.32
C ALA A 20 -3.52 3.49 -3.00
N GLY A 21 -4.23 3.12 -4.08
CA GLY A 21 -3.91 1.94 -4.88
C GLY A 21 -2.52 2.01 -5.53
N PHE A 22 -2.15 3.16 -6.07
CA PHE A 22 -0.83 3.40 -6.65
C PHE A 22 0.28 3.20 -5.62
N ILE A 23 0.15 3.81 -4.43
CA ILE A 23 1.14 3.67 -3.35
C ILE A 23 1.22 2.21 -2.90
N ALA A 24 0.09 1.52 -2.76
CA ALA A 24 0.07 0.10 -2.39
C ALA A 24 0.88 -0.75 -3.38
N ILE A 25 0.57 -0.65 -4.67
CA ILE A 25 1.27 -1.42 -5.73
C ILE A 25 2.74 -1.02 -5.82
N MET A 26 3.07 0.28 -5.73
CA MET A 26 4.45 0.75 -5.71
C MET A 26 5.23 0.14 -4.55
N THR A 27 4.64 0.10 -3.35
CA THR A 27 5.33 -0.40 -2.15
C THR A 27 5.47 -1.93 -2.16
N GLU A 28 4.68 -2.66 -2.95
CA GLU A 28 4.84 -4.11 -3.17
C GLU A 28 5.88 -4.43 -4.24
N THR A 29 5.97 -3.62 -5.30
CA THR A 29 6.79 -3.90 -6.48
C THR A 29 8.20 -3.30 -6.39
N LEU A 30 8.35 -2.15 -5.74
CA LEU A 30 9.66 -1.51 -5.55
C LEU A 30 10.66 -2.38 -4.77
N PRO A 31 10.30 -3.02 -3.63
CA PRO A 31 11.25 -3.83 -2.88
C PRO A 31 11.80 -5.00 -3.69
N ALA A 32 10.94 -5.66 -4.49
CA ALA A 32 11.35 -6.72 -5.39
C ALA A 32 12.22 -6.19 -6.54
N GLY A 33 11.85 -5.05 -7.13
CA GLY A 33 12.65 -4.42 -8.20
C GLY A 33 14.02 -3.91 -7.75
N LEU A 34 14.17 -3.61 -6.45
CA LEU A 34 15.41 -3.12 -5.84
C LEU A 34 16.20 -4.20 -5.08
N LEU A 35 15.82 -5.48 -5.18
CA LEU A 35 16.52 -6.59 -4.54
C LEU A 35 18.04 -6.58 -4.75
N PRO A 36 18.56 -6.34 -5.99
CA PRO A 36 20.00 -6.26 -6.21
C PRO A 36 20.67 -5.12 -5.44
N GLN A 37 20.03 -3.95 -5.36
CA GLN A 37 20.55 -2.78 -4.65
C GLN A 37 20.47 -2.96 -3.13
N ILE A 38 19.41 -3.60 -2.62
CA ILE A 38 19.27 -3.95 -1.20
C ILE A 38 20.36 -4.94 -0.78
N LYS A 39 20.59 -5.97 -1.60
CA LYS A 39 21.67 -6.95 -1.43
C LYS A 39 23.03 -6.26 -1.33
N GLU A 40 23.32 -5.37 -2.27
CA GLU A 40 24.60 -4.65 -2.34
C GLU A 40 24.78 -3.66 -1.17
N GLY A 41 23.74 -2.90 -0.83
CA GLY A 41 23.77 -1.93 0.25
C GLY A 41 23.84 -2.53 1.66
N LEU A 42 23.27 -3.72 1.87
CA LEU A 42 23.29 -4.43 3.16
C LEU A 42 24.36 -5.53 3.24
N GLN A 43 25.11 -5.77 2.16
CA GLN A 43 26.08 -6.88 2.01
C GLN A 43 25.51 -8.26 2.37
N VAL A 44 24.25 -8.51 2.02
CA VAL A 44 23.56 -9.80 2.25
C VAL A 44 23.48 -10.61 0.96
N SER A 45 23.04 -11.86 1.05
CA SER A 45 22.68 -12.63 -0.14
C SER A 45 21.36 -12.12 -0.72
N GLU A 46 21.11 -12.39 -2.00
CA GLU A 46 19.86 -12.01 -2.67
C GLU A 46 18.64 -12.69 -2.03
N ALA A 47 18.80 -13.94 -1.60
CA ALA A 47 17.80 -14.66 -0.82
C ALA A 47 17.51 -13.96 0.53
N GLY A 48 18.55 -13.44 1.20
CA GLY A 48 18.39 -12.67 2.44
C GLY A 48 17.63 -11.36 2.22
N ALA A 49 17.92 -10.65 1.13
CA ALA A 49 17.14 -9.47 0.74
C ALA A 49 15.68 -9.83 0.44
N GLY A 50 15.42 -10.96 -0.22
CA GLY A 50 14.06 -11.48 -0.48
C GLY A 50 13.28 -11.82 0.80
N GLN A 51 13.95 -12.32 1.83
CA GLN A 51 13.32 -12.59 3.13
C GLN A 51 12.82 -11.31 3.81
N LEU A 52 13.52 -10.18 3.66
CA LEU A 52 13.04 -8.89 4.17
C LEU A 52 11.71 -8.47 3.52
N VAL A 53 11.59 -8.67 2.20
CA VAL A 53 10.33 -8.42 1.46
C VAL A 53 9.22 -9.34 1.95
N THR A 54 9.55 -10.60 2.27
CA THR A 54 8.59 -11.57 2.82
C THR A 54 8.07 -11.13 4.20
N PHE A 55 8.96 -10.71 5.10
CA PHE A 55 8.56 -10.18 6.41
C PHE A 55 7.68 -8.94 6.29
N TYR A 56 8.00 -8.04 5.37
CA TYR A 56 7.16 -6.89 5.07
C TYR A 56 5.74 -7.31 4.63
N ALA A 57 5.63 -8.28 3.72
CA ALA A 57 4.34 -8.78 3.26
C ALA A 57 3.51 -9.39 4.40
N VAL A 58 4.14 -10.18 5.27
CA VAL A 58 3.48 -10.76 6.46
C VAL A 58 3.02 -9.67 7.42
N GLY A 59 3.87 -8.69 7.71
CA GLY A 59 3.51 -7.55 8.56
C GLY A 59 2.35 -6.73 8.00
N SER A 60 2.33 -6.51 6.68
CA SER A 60 1.24 -5.83 5.97
C SER A 60 -0.08 -6.60 6.11
N LEU A 61 -0.08 -7.92 5.92
CA LEU A 61 -1.26 -8.76 6.09
C LEU A 61 -1.82 -8.69 7.52
N ILE A 62 -0.92 -8.76 8.52
CA ILE A 62 -1.29 -8.67 9.93
C ILE A 62 -1.87 -7.30 10.27
N ALA A 63 -1.34 -6.21 9.69
CA ALA A 63 -1.82 -4.86 9.91
C ALA A 63 -3.14 -4.58 9.18
N ALA A 64 -3.34 -5.15 7.99
CA ALA A 64 -4.49 -4.87 7.13
C ALA A 64 -5.82 -5.28 7.76
N ILE A 65 -5.90 -6.45 8.41
CA ILE A 65 -7.15 -6.95 9.01
C ILE A 65 -7.63 -6.04 10.16
N PRO A 66 -6.82 -5.73 11.19
CA PRO A 66 -7.20 -4.80 12.26
C PRO A 66 -7.58 -3.43 11.73
N VAL A 67 -6.80 -2.87 10.80
CA VAL A 67 -7.09 -1.56 10.21
C VAL A 67 -8.43 -1.57 9.48
N ALA A 68 -8.72 -2.60 8.69
CA ALA A 68 -10.00 -2.75 8.00
C ALA A 68 -11.18 -2.90 8.96
N VAL A 69 -10.99 -3.56 10.12
CA VAL A 69 -12.01 -3.65 11.17
C VAL A 69 -12.24 -2.28 11.81
N LEU A 70 -11.17 -1.54 12.12
CA LEU A 70 -11.24 -0.22 12.75
C LEU A 70 -11.90 0.85 11.87
N THR A 71 -11.70 0.79 10.55
CA THR A 71 -12.27 1.75 9.59
C THR A 71 -13.68 1.42 9.13
N ARG A 72 -14.21 0.25 9.50
CA ARG A 72 -15.52 -0.24 9.05
C ARG A 72 -16.74 0.49 9.64
N GLY A 73 -16.54 1.24 10.74
CA GLY A 73 -17.59 1.94 11.47
C GLY A 73 -17.58 3.47 11.32
N TRP A 74 -16.72 4.00 10.45
CA TRP A 74 -16.69 5.41 10.03
C TRP A 74 -17.57 5.60 8.79
#